data_AF-A0A519XT49-F1
#
_entry.id   AF-A0A519XT49-F1
#
_cell.length_a   1.000
_cell.length_b   1.000
_cell.length_c   1.000
_cell.angle_alpha   90.00
_cell.angle_beta   90.00
_cell.angle_gamma   90.00
#
_symmetry.space_group_name_H-M   'P 1'
#
loop_
_entity.id
_entity.type
_entity.pdbx_description
1 polymer ?
#
loop_
_entity_poly.entity_id
_entity_poly.type
_entity_poly.pdbx_seq_one_letter_code
_entity_poly.pdbx_strand_id
1 'polypeptide(L)'
;IFHQAKTGETYNIGGHNEWKNIDLIHLLCNIMDEKLGREAGTSAKLITFVTDRAGHDLRYAIDSTKLQEKLDWVPSLQFEEGLAKTVDWYLENEEWLSNVTSGNYQSYYDKQYNHK
;
A
#
# COMPACT_ATOMS: atom_id res chain seq x y z
N ILE A 1 -19.49 -10.11 5.55
CA ILE A 1 -18.63 -11.31 5.40
C ILE A 1 -18.71 -12.21 6.63
N PHE A 2 -18.00 -11.93 7.75
CA PHE A 2 -17.93 -12.84 8.91
C PHE A 2 -19.30 -13.28 9.45
N HIS A 3 -20.26 -12.36 9.57
CA HIS A 3 -21.60 -12.67 10.11
C HIS A 3 -22.53 -13.42 9.15
N GLN A 4 -22.17 -13.53 7.87
CA GLN A 4 -23.02 -14.13 6.82
C GLN A 4 -22.37 -15.35 6.16
N ALA A 5 -21.05 -15.51 6.29
CA ALA A 5 -20.33 -16.63 5.75
C ALA A 5 -20.72 -17.94 6.44
N LYS A 6 -20.89 -19.00 5.65
CA LYS A 6 -21.12 -20.35 6.17
C LYS A 6 -19.87 -20.84 6.92
N THR A 7 -20.08 -21.42 8.10
CA THR A 7 -19.01 -22.03 8.91
C THR A 7 -18.24 -23.10 8.13
N GLY A 8 -16.91 -23.07 8.23
CA GLY A 8 -16.01 -24.02 7.57
C GLY A 8 -15.64 -23.67 6.13
N GLU A 9 -16.19 -22.59 5.56
CA GLU A 9 -15.82 -22.11 4.24
C GLU A 9 -14.62 -21.16 4.30
N THR A 10 -13.77 -21.22 3.27
CA THR A 10 -12.71 -20.23 3.03
C THR A 10 -13.11 -19.29 1.90
N TYR A 11 -12.85 -18.00 2.06
CA TYR A 11 -13.10 -16.96 1.06
C TYR A 11 -11.85 -16.10 0.87
N ASN A 12 -11.41 -15.99 -0.37
CA ASN A 12 -10.40 -15.01 -0.75
C ASN A 12 -11.00 -13.60 -0.74
N ILE A 13 -10.29 -12.64 -0.15
CA ILE A 13 -10.67 -11.22 -0.15
C ILE A 13 -9.65 -10.49 -1.03
N GLY A 14 -10.13 -9.84 -2.08
CA GLY A 14 -9.27 -9.17 -3.06
C GLY A 14 -10.05 -8.16 -3.89
N GLY A 15 -9.36 -7.09 -4.29
CA GLY A 15 -9.97 -5.95 -4.97
C GLY A 15 -9.86 -5.93 -6.49
N HIS A 16 -9.33 -6.98 -7.13
CA HIS A 16 -9.00 -6.98 -8.56
C HIS A 16 -8.04 -5.85 -8.98
N ASN A 17 -7.13 -5.47 -8.09
CA ASN A 17 -6.23 -4.33 -8.26
C ASN A 17 -4.77 -4.81 -8.28
N GLU A 18 -4.33 -5.35 -9.41
CA GLU A 18 -2.93 -5.75 -9.60
C GLU A 18 -2.09 -4.54 -10.02
N TRP A 19 -1.04 -4.25 -9.27
CA TRP A 19 -0.11 -3.16 -9.54
C TRP A 19 1.33 -3.68 -9.53
N LYS A 20 2.16 -3.15 -10.43
CA LYS A 20 3.61 -3.24 -10.26
C LYS A 20 4.03 -2.23 -9.20
N ASN A 21 4.99 -2.60 -8.36
CA ASN A 21 5.52 -1.71 -7.32
C ASN A 21 5.94 -0.35 -7.89
N ILE A 22 6.62 -0.32 -9.05
CA ILE A 22 7.10 0.92 -9.65
C ILE A 22 5.95 1.85 -10.10
N ASP A 23 4.90 1.29 -10.68
CA ASP A 23 3.73 2.07 -11.15
C ASP A 23 2.98 2.68 -9.96
N LEU A 24 2.85 1.93 -8.86
CA LEU A 24 2.29 2.40 -7.59
C LEU A 24 3.13 3.55 -7.01
N ILE A 25 4.45 3.40 -6.97
CA ILE A 25 5.34 4.45 -6.44
C ILE A 25 5.27 5.73 -7.27
N HIS A 26 5.17 5.65 -8.60
CA HIS A 26 4.95 6.83 -9.43
C HIS A 26 3.62 7.53 -9.13
N LEU A 27 2.54 6.76 -8.97
CA LEU A 27 1.25 7.31 -8.57
C LEU A 27 1.34 8.00 -7.21
N LEU A 28 1.99 7.36 -6.23
CA LEU A 28 2.23 7.95 -4.90
C LEU A 28 3.02 9.25 -4.99
N CYS A 29 4.10 9.31 -5.79
CA CYS A 29 4.88 10.53 -5.97
C CYS A 29 4.04 11.68 -6.53
N ASN A 30 3.17 11.41 -7.51
CA ASN A 30 2.29 12.43 -8.08
C ASN A 30 1.30 12.96 -7.03
N ILE A 31 0.68 12.06 -6.26
CA ILE A 31 -0.23 12.43 -5.17
C ILE A 31 0.49 13.28 -4.12
N MET A 32 1.72 12.91 -3.76
CA MET A 32 2.53 13.65 -2.79
C MET A 32 2.92 15.03 -3.29
N ASP A 33 3.29 15.17 -4.56
CA ASP A 33 3.62 16.46 -5.14
C ASP A 33 2.40 17.39 -5.15
N GLU A 34 1.23 16.87 -5.53
CA GLU A 34 -0.04 17.62 -5.50
C GLU A 34 -0.41 18.08 -4.08
N LYS A 35 -0.46 17.14 -3.13
CA LYS A 35 -0.92 17.42 -1.76
C LYS A 35 0.03 18.33 -0.97
N LEU A 36 1.31 18.34 -1.32
CA LEU A 36 2.33 19.17 -0.67
C LEU A 36 2.66 20.44 -1.46
N GLY A 37 1.97 20.70 -2.58
CA GLY A 37 2.19 21.89 -3.41
C GLY A 37 3.58 21.95 -4.03
N ARG A 38 4.17 20.80 -4.39
CA ARG A 38 5.48 20.70 -5.03
C ARG A 38 5.33 20.77 -6.55
N GLU A 39 6.43 21.10 -7.22
CA GLU A 39 6.51 20.96 -8.67
C GLU A 39 6.35 19.49 -9.05
N ALA A 40 5.53 19.20 -10.07
CA ALA A 40 5.27 17.84 -10.53
C ALA A 40 6.58 17.09 -10.88
N GLY A 41 6.72 15.89 -10.34
CA GLY A 41 7.91 15.05 -10.53
C GLY A 41 9.02 15.32 -9.53
N THR A 42 8.82 16.19 -8.54
CA THR A 42 9.78 16.42 -7.46
C THR A 42 9.97 15.16 -6.63
N SER A 43 8.89 14.55 -6.16
CA SER A 43 8.96 13.31 -5.37
C SER A 43 9.53 12.13 -6.16
N ALA A 44 9.29 12.05 -7.47
CA ALA A 44 9.81 10.96 -8.30
C ALA A 44 11.35 10.94 -8.38
N LYS A 45 12.02 12.09 -8.19
CA LYS A 45 13.49 12.18 -8.14
C LYS A 45 14.12 11.46 -6.94
N LEU A 46 13.31 11.11 -5.93
CA LEU A 46 13.76 10.40 -4.73
C LEU A 46 13.80 8.87 -4.92
N ILE A 47 13.28 8.35 -6.03
CA ILE A 47 13.27 6.91 -6.30
C ILE A 47 14.70 6.41 -6.48
N THR A 48 15.08 5.43 -5.66
CA THR A 48 16.38 4.77 -5.74
C THR A 48 16.19 3.26 -5.88
N PHE A 49 16.81 2.67 -6.89
CA PHE A 49 16.80 1.22 -7.06
C PHE A 49 17.77 0.56 -6.09
N VAL A 50 17.31 -0.51 -5.47
CA VAL A 50 18.05 -1.26 -4.45
C VAL A 50 18.17 -2.71 -4.86
N THR A 51 19.21 -3.40 -4.37
CA THR A 51 19.33 -4.85 -4.45
C THR A 51 18.02 -5.52 -4.05
N ASP A 52 17.60 -6.47 -4.88
CA ASP A 52 16.33 -7.16 -4.69
C ASP A 52 16.35 -8.09 -3.46
N ARG A 53 15.16 -8.41 -2.94
CA ARG A 53 14.98 -9.31 -1.81
C ARG A 53 15.25 -10.76 -2.24
N ALA A 54 16.04 -11.49 -1.45
CA ALA A 54 16.22 -12.93 -1.67
C ALA A 54 14.86 -13.66 -1.57
N GLY A 55 14.50 -14.42 -2.59
CA GLY A 55 13.21 -15.13 -2.65
C GLY A 55 12.01 -14.23 -2.91
N HIS A 56 12.18 -13.14 -3.66
CA HIS A 56 11.07 -12.23 -3.98
C HIS A 56 10.02 -12.88 -4.90
N ASP A 57 8.84 -13.15 -4.35
CA ASP A 57 7.65 -13.47 -5.15
C ASP A 57 7.24 -12.28 -6.01
N LEU A 58 7.22 -12.45 -7.33
CA LEU A 58 7.08 -11.35 -8.29
C LEU A 58 5.64 -10.88 -8.51
N ARG A 59 4.65 -11.73 -8.21
CA ARG A 59 3.25 -11.44 -8.49
C ARG A 59 2.34 -12.14 -7.48
N TYR A 60 1.46 -11.34 -6.88
CA TYR A 60 0.29 -11.83 -6.19
C TYR A 60 -0.96 -11.33 -6.91
N ALA A 61 -1.88 -12.24 -7.13
CA ALA A 61 -3.19 -11.95 -7.70
C ALA A 61 -4.20 -12.82 -6.95
N ILE A 62 -5.30 -12.21 -6.51
CA ILE A 62 -6.33 -12.89 -5.73
C ILE A 62 -7.61 -12.92 -6.53
N ASP A 63 -8.10 -14.13 -6.78
CA ASP A 63 -9.46 -14.35 -7.26
C ASP A 63 -10.43 -14.35 -6.07
N SER A 64 -11.29 -13.32 -6.01
CA SER A 64 -12.34 -13.16 -5.00
C SER A 64 -13.75 -13.46 -5.54
N THR A 65 -13.88 -14.18 -6.67
CA THR A 65 -15.16 -14.51 -7.32
C THR A 65 -16.11 -15.22 -6.35
N LYS A 66 -15.62 -16.21 -5.59
CA LYS A 66 -16.44 -16.93 -4.60
C LYS A 66 -17.08 -15.99 -3.57
N LEU A 67 -16.33 -14.98 -3.12
CA LEU A 67 -16.81 -14.03 -2.12
C LEU A 67 -17.89 -13.11 -2.71
N GLN A 68 -17.67 -12.63 -3.94
CA GLN A 68 -18.62 -11.80 -4.67
C GLN A 68 -19.93 -12.55 -4.92
N GLU A 69 -19.88 -13.75 -5.48
CA GLU A 69 -21.08 -14.51 -5.84
C GLU A 69 -21.89 -15.01 -4.63
N LYS A 70 -21.23 -15.31 -3.51
CA LYS A 70 -21.89 -15.91 -2.34
C LYS A 70 -22.38 -14.89 -1.32
N LEU A 71 -21.73 -13.74 -1.24
CA LEU A 71 -21.97 -12.74 -0.19
C LEU A 71 -22.23 -11.34 -0.75
N ASP A 72 -22.34 -11.19 -2.07
CA ASP A 72 -22.52 -9.90 -2.78
C ASP A 72 -21.51 -8.83 -2.33
N TRP A 73 -20.32 -9.26 -1.91
CA TRP A 73 -19.29 -8.35 -1.45
C TRP A 73 -18.43 -7.92 -2.63
N VAL A 74 -18.29 -6.60 -2.81
CA VAL A 74 -17.35 -5.98 -3.74
C VAL A 74 -16.59 -4.87 -3.02
N PRO A 75 -15.36 -4.53 -3.46
CA PRO A 75 -14.65 -3.36 -2.95
C PRO A 75 -15.48 -2.10 -3.16
N SER A 76 -15.55 -1.25 -2.14
CA SER A 76 -16.29 0.02 -2.22
C SER A 76 -15.47 1.17 -2.82
N LEU A 77 -14.19 0.93 -3.13
CA LEU A 77 -13.23 1.97 -3.46
C LEU A 77 -12.29 1.50 -4.56
N GLN A 78 -11.96 2.41 -5.49
CA GLN A 78 -10.87 2.19 -6.45
C GLN A 78 -9.52 2.39 -5.76
N PHE A 79 -8.48 1.77 -6.29
CA PHE A 79 -7.15 1.77 -5.64
C PHE A 79 -6.58 3.19 -5.52
N GLU A 80 -6.68 3.99 -6.57
CA GLU A 80 -6.17 5.36 -6.65
C GLU A 80 -6.84 6.27 -5.62
N GLU A 81 -8.16 6.14 -5.45
CA GLU A 81 -8.91 6.88 -4.42
C GLU A 81 -8.48 6.45 -3.02
N GLY A 82 -8.27 5.15 -2.81
CA GLY A 82 -7.74 4.62 -1.55
C GLY A 82 -6.35 5.11 -1.22
N LEU A 83 -5.46 5.17 -2.21
CA LEU A 83 -4.11 5.65 -2.04
C LEU A 83 -4.11 7.14 -1.70
N ALA A 84 -4.92 7.96 -2.39
CA ALA A 84 -5.05 9.38 -2.07
C ALA A 84 -5.54 9.62 -0.64
N LYS A 85 -6.58 8.91 -0.19
CA LYS A 85 -7.09 8.97 1.19
C LYS A 85 -6.06 8.47 2.20
N THR A 86 -5.27 7.46 1.83
CA THR A 86 -4.18 6.97 2.69
C THR A 86 -3.15 8.08 2.89
N VAL A 87 -2.73 8.76 1.83
CA VAL A 87 -1.77 9.89 1.95
C VAL A 87 -2.33 11.00 2.83
N ASP A 88 -3.58 11.40 2.64
CA ASP A 88 -4.24 12.40 3.50
C ASP A 88 -4.20 11.98 4.97
N TRP A 89 -4.55 10.73 5.25
CA TRP A 89 -4.50 10.22 6.62
C TRP A 89 -3.10 10.34 7.24
N TYR A 90 -2.04 10.00 6.50
CA TYR A 90 -0.67 10.17 7.03
C TYR A 90 -0.31 11.63 7.28
N LEU A 91 -0.71 12.55 6.40
CA LEU A 91 -0.46 13.99 6.56
C LEU A 91 -1.25 14.61 7.73
N GLU A 92 -2.45 14.10 8.00
CA GLU A 92 -3.30 14.57 9.09
C GLU A 92 -2.95 13.96 10.46
N ASN A 93 -2.13 12.90 10.50
CA ASN A 93 -1.84 12.13 11.71
C ASN A 93 -0.34 12.12 12.07
N GLU A 94 0.32 13.29 11.99
CA GLU A 94 1.76 13.42 12.25
C GLU A 94 2.19 12.95 13.66
N GLU A 95 1.38 13.19 14.69
CA GLU A 95 1.68 12.74 16.06
C GLU A 95 1.75 11.21 16.13
N TRP A 96 0.76 10.53 15.53
CA TRP A 96 0.73 9.08 15.45
C TRP A 96 1.96 8.58 14.68
N LEU A 97 2.28 9.21 13.55
CA LEU A 97 3.43 8.85 12.72
C LEU A 97 4.73 8.94 13.53
N SER A 98 4.96 10.07 14.21
CA SER A 98 6.14 10.29 15.05
C SER A 98 6.29 9.22 16.13
N ASN A 99 5.18 8.81 16.76
CA ASN A 99 5.19 7.79 17.80
C ASN A 99 5.63 6.41 17.25
N VAL A 100 5.15 6.03 16.07
CA VAL A 100 5.44 4.70 15.49
C VAL A 100 6.79 4.64 14.75
N THR A 101 7.36 5.77 14.33
CA THR A 101 8.66 5.81 13.63
C THR A 101 9.86 6.04 14.56
N SER A 102 9.66 6.06 15.88
CA SER A 102 10.73 6.32 16.86
C SER A 102 11.45 5.04 17.35
N GLY A 103 12.61 5.22 17.96
CA GLY A 103 13.34 4.17 18.70
C GLY A 103 13.68 2.93 17.87
N ASN A 104 12.96 1.84 18.12
CA ASN A 104 13.20 0.55 17.48
C ASN A 104 12.99 0.59 15.96
N TYR A 105 12.06 1.42 15.46
CA TYR A 105 11.84 1.58 14.02
C TYR A 105 13.07 2.18 13.35
N GLN A 106 13.61 3.28 13.89
CA GLN A 106 14.82 3.92 13.36
C GLN A 106 16.01 2.95 13.39
N SER A 107 16.19 2.23 14.50
CA SER A 107 17.27 1.23 14.64
C SER A 107 17.16 0.08 13.63
N TYR A 108 15.94 -0.35 13.31
CA TYR A 108 15.68 -1.33 12.26
C TYR A 108 16.00 -0.76 10.87
N TYR A 109 15.53 0.45 10.59
CA TYR A 109 15.75 1.12 9.30
C TYR A 109 17.24 1.25 9.00
N ASP A 110 18.03 1.72 9.96
CA ASP A 110 19.47 1.89 9.79
C ASP A 110 20.16 0.54 9.49
N LYS A 111 19.81 -0.53 10.21
CA LYS A 111 20.37 -1.87 9.98
C LYS A 111 20.02 -2.45 8.61
N GLN A 112 18.83 -2.16 8.09
CA GLN A 112 18.38 -2.71 6.81
C GLN A 112 18.86 -1.89 5.61
N TYR A 113 18.97 -0.57 5.76
CA TYR A 113 19.12 0.34 4.62
C TYR A 113 20.40 1.21 4.65
N ASN A 114 21.08 1.41 5.78
CA ASN A 114 22.32 2.21 5.84
C ASN A 114 23.61 1.43 5.54
N HIS A 115 23.53 0.13 5.28
CA HIS A 115 24.70 -0.70 4.92
C HIS A 115 24.89 -0.84 3.40
N LYS A 116 24.65 0.23 2.65
CA LYS A 116 24.94 0.30 1.22
C LYS A 116 26.13 1.21 0.93
#